data_AF-A0A6P0XIE0-F1
#
_entry.id   AF-A0A6P0XIE0-F1
#
_cell.length_a   1.000
_cell.length_b   1.000
_cell.length_c   1.000
_cell.angle_alpha   90.00
_cell.angle_beta   90.00
_cell.angle_gamma   90.00
#
_symmetry.space_group_name_H-M   'P 1'
#
loop_
_entity.id
_entity.type
_entity.pdbx_description
1 polymer ?
#
loop_
_entity_poly.entity_id
_entity_poly.type
_entity_poly.pdbx_seq_one_letter_code
_entity_poly.pdbx_strand_id
1 'polypeptide(L)'
;MKNLSNLWQKIPGQIYLLLAIIIFGSSNAITKQLTEIGAEKFPGENPISFCNVLFVGNICALLILIIIYRKQLNLRYFQQFSSQDWASMLAVAFLAGALSPAASFEALSRTMVNNVILIGRIEPPLTLALAIF
;
A
#
# COMPACT_ATOMS: atom_id res chain seq x y z
N MET A 1 6.68 28.25 -10.77
CA MET A 1 5.73 27.11 -10.66
C MET A 1 5.15 26.60 -11.99
N LYS A 2 5.06 27.40 -13.08
CA LYS A 2 4.55 26.95 -14.39
C LYS A 2 5.48 26.01 -15.20
N ASN A 3 6.77 25.90 -14.85
CA ASN A 3 7.74 25.10 -15.63
C ASN A 3 7.81 23.62 -15.24
N LEU A 4 7.45 23.25 -14.00
CA LEU A 4 7.44 21.84 -13.59
C LEU A 4 6.27 21.06 -14.21
N SER A 5 5.09 21.67 -14.38
CA SER A 5 3.92 20.98 -14.95
C SER A 5 4.16 20.45 -16.36
N ASN A 6 4.96 21.16 -17.18
CA ASN A 6 5.28 20.77 -18.55
C ASN A 6 6.29 19.61 -18.63
N LEU A 7 7.10 19.38 -17.58
CA LEU A 7 8.00 18.23 -17.50
C LEU A 7 7.24 16.96 -17.10
N TRP A 8 6.29 17.06 -16.16
CA TRP A 8 5.49 15.93 -15.68
C TRP A 8 4.55 15.36 -16.77
N GLN A 9 4.06 16.21 -17.67
CA GLN A 9 3.26 15.78 -18.83
C GLN A 9 4.08 15.08 -19.93
N LYS A 10 5.41 15.19 -19.89
CA LYS A 10 6.32 14.57 -20.87
C LYS A 10 6.89 13.23 -20.41
N ILE A 11 6.63 12.81 -19.18
CA ILE A 11 7.12 11.51 -18.69
C ILE A 11 6.21 10.42 -19.27
N PRO A 12 6.74 9.52 -20.12
CA PRO A 12 5.97 8.41 -20.66
C PRO A 12 5.43 7.50 -19.54
N GLY A 13 4.19 7.01 -19.68
CA GLY A 13 3.54 6.13 -18.71
C GLY A 13 4.38 4.90 -18.33
N GLN A 14 5.21 4.44 -19.27
CA GLN A 14 6.15 3.34 -19.11
C GLN A 14 7.16 3.57 -17.98
N ILE A 15 7.59 4.81 -17.73
CA ILE A 15 8.53 5.11 -16.65
C ILE A 15 7.85 4.96 -15.29
N TYR A 16 6.60 5.41 -15.15
CA TYR A 16 5.82 5.19 -13.94
C TYR A 16 5.59 3.69 -13.68
N LEU A 17 5.33 2.92 -14.74
CA LEU A 17 5.19 1.47 -14.63
C LEU A 17 6.50 0.81 -14.21
N LEU A 18 7.63 1.17 -14.81
CA LEU A 18 8.94 0.62 -14.45
C LEU A 18 9.29 0.93 -12.99
N LEU A 19 9.04 2.17 -12.55
CA LEU A 19 9.23 2.58 -11.17
C LEU A 19 8.33 1.77 -10.23
N ALA A 20 7.05 1.60 -10.57
CA ALA A 20 6.12 0.79 -9.80
C ALA A 20 6.62 -0.66 -9.69
N ILE A 21 7.08 -1.28 -10.78
CA ILE A 21 7.62 -2.65 -10.77
C ILE A 21 8.80 -2.77 -9.81
N ILE A 22 9.73 -1.79 -9.81
CA ILE A 22 10.89 -1.81 -8.91
C ILE A 22 10.43 -1.69 -7.44
N ILE A 23 9.50 -0.77 -7.14
CA ILE A 23 8.98 -0.57 -5.79
C ILE A 23 8.24 -1.82 -5.30
N PHE A 24 7.25 -2.30 -6.07
CA PHE A 24 6.45 -3.45 -5.68
C PHE A 24 7.26 -4.76 -5.66
N GLY A 25 8.19 -4.94 -6.61
CA GLY A 25 9.04 -6.12 -6.68
C GLY A 25 10.04 -6.23 -5.53
N SER A 26 10.50 -5.09 -4.98
CA SER A 26 11.44 -5.07 -3.85
C SER A 26 10.76 -4.98 -2.48
N SER A 27 9.51 -4.52 -2.40
CA SER A 27 8.79 -4.24 -1.14
C SER A 27 8.81 -5.40 -0.15
N ASN A 28 8.45 -6.62 -0.58
CA ASN A 28 8.39 -7.79 0.30
C ASN A 28 9.79 -8.20 0.83
N ALA A 29 10.81 -8.13 -0.03
CA ALA A 29 12.18 -8.45 0.35
C ALA A 29 12.74 -7.44 1.35
N ILE A 30 12.55 -6.15 1.08
CA ILE A 30 12.96 -5.06 1.97
C ILE A 30 12.25 -5.19 3.33
N THR A 31 10.94 -5.45 3.32
CA THR A 31 10.14 -5.60 4.54
C THR A 31 10.62 -6.77 5.39
N LYS A 32 10.86 -7.94 4.76
CA LYS A 32 11.40 -9.12 5.45
C LYS A 32 12.78 -8.83 6.06
N GLN A 33 13.67 -8.23 5.28
CA GLN A 33 15.01 -7.88 5.75
C GLN A 33 14.99 -6.87 6.90
N LEU A 34 14.13 -5.84 6.83
CA LEU A 34 13.99 -4.83 7.87
C LEU A 34 13.49 -5.43 9.18
N THR A 35 12.48 -6.31 9.12
CA THR A 35 11.92 -6.96 10.31
C THR A 35 12.89 -7.95 10.94
N GLU A 36 13.69 -8.66 10.14
CA GLU A 36 14.77 -9.53 10.62
C GLU A 36 15.88 -8.73 11.31
N ILE A 37 16.34 -7.64 10.70
CA ILE A 37 17.32 -6.73 11.31
C ILE A 37 16.79 -6.16 12.64
N GLY A 38 15.49 -5.81 12.66
CA GLY A 38 14.82 -5.34 13.88
C GLY A 38 14.87 -6.38 15.00
N ALA A 39 14.54 -7.64 14.68
CA ALA A 39 14.54 -8.73 15.66
C ALA A 39 15.97 -9.04 16.17
N GLU A 40 16.98 -8.97 15.30
CA GLU A 40 18.37 -9.22 15.68
C GLU A 40 18.96 -8.09 16.52
N LYS A 41 18.75 -6.83 16.12
CA LYS A 41 19.37 -5.66 16.79
C LYS A 41 18.60 -5.17 18.01
N PHE A 42 17.31 -5.45 18.10
CA PHE A 42 16.43 -4.97 19.17
C PHE A 42 15.59 -6.13 19.73
N PRO A 43 16.19 -7.08 20.47
CA PRO A 43 15.50 -8.27 20.99
C PRO A 43 14.43 -7.98 22.07
N GLY A 44 14.33 -6.73 22.54
CA GLY A 44 13.30 -6.25 23.46
C GLY A 44 12.22 -5.44 22.73
N GLU A 45 12.21 -4.12 22.95
CA GLU A 45 11.34 -3.22 22.18
C GLU A 45 11.86 -3.10 20.75
N ASN A 46 11.31 -3.89 19.83
CA ASN A 46 11.68 -3.84 18.42
C ASN A 46 10.93 -2.69 17.70
N PRO A 47 11.60 -1.56 17.40
CA PRO A 47 10.95 -0.44 16.73
C PRO A 47 10.54 -0.80 15.29
N ILE A 48 11.18 -1.80 14.68
CA ILE A 48 10.93 -2.30 13.32
C ILE A 48 10.14 -3.61 13.37
N SER A 49 9.19 -3.70 14.31
CA SER A 49 8.24 -4.80 14.37
C SER A 49 7.23 -4.74 13.21
N PHE A 50 6.61 -5.87 12.92
CA PHE A 50 5.48 -5.99 11.97
C PHE A 50 4.47 -4.85 12.13
N CYS A 51 3.98 -4.63 13.35
CA CYS A 51 2.91 -3.66 13.62
C CYS A 51 3.39 -2.24 13.36
N ASN A 52 4.62 -1.93 13.77
CA ASN A 52 5.18 -0.59 13.62
C ASN A 52 5.42 -0.25 12.16
N VAL A 53 5.95 -1.19 11.36
CA VAL A 53 6.17 -0.97 9.93
C VAL A 53 4.84 -0.81 9.19
N LEU A 54 3.84 -1.65 9.49
CA LEU A 54 2.50 -1.52 8.92
C LEU A 54 1.84 -0.18 9.26
N PHE A 55 1.96 0.25 10.52
CA PHE A 55 1.38 1.50 11.00
C PHE A 55 2.08 2.73 10.39
N VAL A 56 3.41 2.78 10.44
CA VAL A 56 4.21 3.87 9.87
C VAL A 56 4.03 3.94 8.36
N GLY A 57 3.98 2.80 7.66
CA GLY A 57 3.69 2.75 6.23
C GLY A 57 2.35 3.40 5.86
N ASN A 58 1.30 3.10 6.62
CA ASN A 58 -0.02 3.72 6.43
C ASN A 58 -0.03 5.22 6.76
N ILE A 59 0.69 5.67 7.80
CA ILE A 59 0.86 7.10 8.08
C ILE A 59 1.58 7.80 6.91
N CYS A 60 2.66 7.22 6.40
CA CYS A 60 3.38 7.75 5.25
C CYS A 60 2.46 7.86 4.02
N ALA A 61 1.67 6.83 3.73
CA ALA A 61 0.69 6.85 2.65
C ALA A 61 -0.35 7.97 2.85
N LEU A 62 -0.89 8.12 4.07
CA LEU A 62 -1.83 9.18 4.40
C LEU A 62 -1.22 10.57 4.21
N LEU A 63 0.01 10.80 4.66
CA LEU A 63 0.71 12.08 4.50
C LEU A 63 0.88 12.44 3.02
N ILE A 64 1.29 11.47 2.18
CA ILE A 64 1.43 11.68 0.74
C ILE A 64 0.07 11.98 0.10
N LEU A 65 -0.97 11.23 0.45
CA LEU A 65 -2.33 11.47 -0.06
C LEU A 65 -2.84 12.86 0.34
N ILE A 66 -2.61 13.29 1.59
CA ILE A 66 -2.96 14.65 2.03
C ILE A 66 -2.21 15.69 1.19
N ILE A 67 -0.91 15.52 0.96
CA ILE A 67 -0.12 16.49 0.17
C ILE A 67 -0.64 16.60 -1.27
N ILE A 68 -0.92 15.46 -1.92
CA ILE A 68 -1.41 15.40 -3.31
C ILE A 68 -2.83 15.97 -3.41
N TYR A 69 -3.72 15.55 -2.52
CA TYR A 69 -5.15 15.84 -2.59
C TYR A 69 -5.61 16.97 -1.67
N ARG A 70 -4.71 17.73 -1.01
CA ARG A 70 -5.07 18.80 -0.07
C ARG A 70 -6.11 19.80 -0.60
N LYS A 71 -6.08 20.08 -1.90
CA LYS A 71 -7.01 21.02 -2.54
C LYS A 71 -8.42 20.45 -2.72
N GLN A 72 -8.56 19.13 -2.68
CA GLN A 72 -9.81 18.39 -2.82
C GLN A 72 -10.43 18.03 -1.46
N LEU A 73 -9.71 18.26 -0.35
CA LEU A 73 -10.22 18.09 1.02
C LEU A 73 -11.23 19.20 1.35
N ASN A 74 -12.46 19.06 0.86
CA ASN A 74 -13.56 19.96 1.15
C ASN A 74 -14.67 19.20 1.89
N LEU A 75 -15.07 19.72 3.06
CA LEU A 75 -16.14 19.14 3.88
C LEU A 75 -17.45 18.96 3.12
N ARG A 76 -17.71 19.78 2.10
CA ARG A 76 -18.91 19.64 1.25
C ARG A 76 -18.93 18.34 0.43
N TYR A 77 -17.77 17.80 0.05
CA TYR A 77 -17.73 16.49 -0.64
C TYR A 77 -18.07 15.34 0.32
N PHE A 78 -17.67 15.43 1.58
CA PHE A 78 -17.97 14.40 2.58
C PHE A 78 -19.47 14.32 2.94
N GLN A 79 -20.20 15.44 2.81
CA GLN A 79 -21.64 15.52 3.07
C GLN A 79 -22.52 14.96 1.94
N GLN A 80 -21.94 14.66 0.78
CA GLN A 80 -22.69 14.14 -0.39
C GLN A 80 -22.86 12.62 -0.38
N PHE A 81 -22.15 11.90 0.49
CA PHE A 81 -22.19 10.44 0.56
C PHE A 81 -23.35 9.96 1.42
N SER A 82 -24.07 8.94 0.95
CA SER A 82 -25.07 8.24 1.76
C SER A 82 -24.40 7.39 2.85
N SER A 83 -25.16 6.99 3.87
CA SER A 83 -24.65 6.06 4.91
C SER A 83 -24.19 4.72 4.32
N GLN A 84 -24.77 4.28 3.21
CA GLN A 84 -24.38 3.05 2.52
C GLN A 84 -23.06 3.21 1.74
N ASP A 85 -22.83 4.38 1.14
CA ASP A 85 -21.55 4.71 0.51
C ASP A 85 -20.45 4.74 1.57
N TRP A 86 -20.71 5.35 2.71
CA TRP A 86 -19.77 5.36 3.84
C TRP A 86 -19.42 3.96 4.33
N ALA A 87 -20.41 3.08 4.49
CA ALA A 87 -20.18 1.70 4.90
C ALA A 87 -19.33 0.94 3.87
N SER A 88 -19.64 1.08 2.58
CA SER A 88 -18.89 0.46 1.49
C SER A 88 -17.45 0.99 1.41
N MET A 89 -17.26 2.31 1.53
CA MET A 89 -15.93 2.93 1.54
C MET A 89 -15.10 2.49 2.73
N LEU A 90 -15.71 2.40 3.93
CA LEU A 90 -15.03 1.89 5.12
C LEU A 90 -14.64 0.42 4.96
N ALA A 91 -15.53 -0.41 4.39
CA ALA A 91 -15.23 -1.80 4.12
C ALA A 91 -14.04 -1.94 3.16
N VAL A 92 -14.05 -1.21 2.04
CA VAL A 92 -12.94 -1.22 1.07
C VAL A 92 -11.65 -0.69 1.69
N ALA A 93 -11.73 0.42 2.44
CA ALA A 93 -10.56 1.00 3.11
C ALA A 93 -9.95 0.04 4.13
N PHE A 94 -10.79 -0.68 4.90
CA PHE A 94 -10.32 -1.68 5.85
C PHE A 94 -9.71 -2.89 5.13
N LEU A 95 -10.38 -3.44 4.13
CA LEU A 95 -9.91 -4.61 3.39
C LEU A 95 -8.60 -4.33 2.65
N ALA A 96 -8.53 -3.23 1.91
CA ALA A 96 -7.36 -2.87 1.10
C ALA A 96 -6.24 -2.23 1.92
N GLY A 97 -6.57 -1.35 2.87
CA GLY A 97 -5.60 -0.55 3.61
C GLY A 97 -5.09 -1.19 4.90
N ALA A 98 -5.84 -2.11 5.50
CA ALA A 98 -5.44 -2.76 6.76
C ALA A 98 -5.30 -4.27 6.61
N LEU A 99 -6.36 -4.96 6.16
CA LEU A 99 -6.40 -6.42 6.18
C LEU A 99 -5.43 -7.05 5.17
N SER A 100 -5.44 -6.59 3.92
CA SER A 100 -4.53 -7.08 2.86
C SER A 100 -3.03 -6.92 3.22
N PRO A 101 -2.56 -5.72 3.63
CA PRO A 101 -1.16 -5.58 4.03
C PRO A 101 -0.84 -6.33 5.32
N ALA A 102 -1.76 -6.40 6.31
CA ALA A 102 -1.54 -7.22 7.50
C ALA A 102 -1.37 -8.71 7.16
N ALA A 103 -2.21 -9.26 6.28
CA ALA A 103 -2.11 -10.64 5.82
C ALA A 103 -0.80 -10.89 5.04
N SER A 104 -0.38 -9.94 4.21
CA SER A 104 0.88 -10.03 3.45
C SER A 104 2.09 -10.08 4.38
N PHE A 105 2.14 -9.20 5.38
CA PHE A 105 3.22 -9.20 6.35
C PHE A 105 3.19 -10.46 7.24
N GLU A 106 2.01 -11.00 7.56
CA GLU A 106 1.90 -12.24 8.35
C GLU A 106 2.37 -13.45 7.54
N ALA A 107 2.11 -13.47 6.23
CA ALA A 107 2.70 -14.46 5.36
C ALA A 107 4.24 -14.34 5.36
N LEU A 108 4.78 -13.12 5.28
CA LEU A 108 6.24 -12.88 5.35
C LEU A 108 6.85 -13.29 6.69
N SER A 109 6.10 -13.25 7.79
CA SER A 109 6.58 -13.71 9.10
C SER A 109 6.74 -15.24 9.13
N ARG A 110 5.87 -15.97 8.42
CA ARG A 110 5.81 -17.44 8.43
C ARG A 110 6.52 -18.14 7.28
N THR A 111 6.78 -17.46 6.16
CA THR A 111 7.37 -18.09 4.97
C THR A 111 8.36 -17.18 4.24
N MET A 112 9.03 -17.75 3.23
CA MET A 112 9.97 -17.03 2.38
C MET A 112 9.24 -16.09 1.43
N VAL A 113 9.89 -14.97 1.08
CA VAL A 113 9.39 -13.96 0.12
C VAL A 113 8.93 -14.59 -1.19
N ASN A 114 9.67 -15.57 -1.73
CA ASN A 114 9.30 -16.27 -2.97
C ASN A 114 7.94 -16.96 -2.88
N ASN A 115 7.61 -17.59 -1.76
CA ASN A 115 6.33 -18.28 -1.59
C ASN A 115 5.18 -17.28 -1.55
N VAL A 116 5.36 -16.13 -0.87
CA VAL A 116 4.38 -15.05 -0.83
C VAL A 116 4.14 -14.50 -2.23
N ILE A 117 5.20 -14.26 -3.01
CA ILE A 117 5.08 -13.77 -4.40
C ILE A 117 4.39 -14.79 -5.30
N LEU A 118 4.74 -16.08 -5.20
CA LEU A 118 4.14 -17.14 -6.01
C LEU A 118 2.64 -17.26 -5.75
N ILE A 119 2.23 -17.28 -4.48
CA ILE A 119 0.82 -17.34 -4.09
C ILE A 119 0.10 -16.05 -4.50
N GLY A 120 0.74 -14.88 -4.35
CA GLY A 120 0.17 -13.59 -4.76
C GLY A 120 -0.19 -13.51 -6.24
N ARG A 121 0.42 -14.33 -7.11
CA ARG A 121 0.05 -14.41 -8.54
C ARG A 121 -1.35 -14.98 -8.80
N ILE A 122 -2.03 -15.49 -7.77
CA ILE A 122 -3.44 -15.89 -7.84
C ILE A 122 -4.37 -14.66 -7.81
N GLU A 123 -3.91 -13.49 -7.34
CA GLU A 123 -4.72 -12.28 -7.28
C GLU A 123 -5.23 -11.83 -8.67
N PRO A 124 -4.40 -11.70 -9.73
CA PRO A 124 -4.91 -11.29 -11.04
C PRO A 124 -6.01 -12.20 -11.62
N PRO A 125 -5.90 -13.54 -11.66
CA PRO A 125 -6.97 -14.39 -12.16
C PRO A 125 -8.22 -14.36 -11.27
N LEU A 126 -8.06 -14.24 -9.95
CA LEU A 126 -9.20 -14.10 -9.04
C LEU A 126 -9.92 -12.77 -9.24
N THR A 127 -9.17 -11.67 -9.40
CA THR A 127 -9.71 -10.34 -9.69
C THR A 127 -10.45 -10.35 -11.02
N LEU A 128 -9.90 -11.00 -12.04
CA LEU A 128 -10.57 -11.17 -13.33
C LEU A 128 -11.87 -11.96 -13.19
N ALA A 129 -11.87 -13.07 -12.44
CA ALA A 129 -13.07 -13.84 -12.20
C ALA A 129 -14.14 -12.98 -11.50
N LEU A 130 -13.78 -12.29 -10.42
CA LEU A 130 -14.70 -11.45 -9.65
C LEU A 130 -15.18 -10.20 -10.42
N ALA A 131 -14.41 -9.69 -11.38
CA ALA A 131 -14.80 -8.52 -12.16
C ALA A 131 -15.85 -8.82 -13.25
N ILE A 132 -16.02 -10.10 -13.61
CA ILE A 132 -16.98 -10.53 -14.63
C ILE A 132 -18.35 -10.88 -14.01
N PHE A 133 -18.40 -11.17 -12.71
CA PHE A 133 -19.63 -11.45 -11.95
C PHE A 133 -20.19 -10.19 -11.30
#